data_AF-A0A2U2BB64-F1
#
_entry.id   AF-A0A2U2BB64-F1
#
_cell.length_a   1.000
_cell.length_b   1.000
_cell.length_c   1.000
_cell.angle_alpha   90.00
_cell.angle_beta   90.00
_cell.angle_gamma   90.00
#
_symmetry.space_group_name_H-M   'P 1'
#
loop_
_entity.id
_entity.type
_entity.pdbx_description
1 polymer ?
#
loop_
_entity_poly.entity_id
_entity_poly.type
_entity_poly.pdbx_seq_one_letter_code
_entity_poly.pdbx_strand_id
1 'polypeptide(L)'
;MGVYKEYICLFLWISGGLLIPGMSQNREDKDLVLGIPEEKFAHPLYLVGQKTDSAFYYSRIFTPVCDDSVCNLVKLDVYWNLAGKYLSFDTVPGFPLTKNDHQLFVTRDYEKLHSILQDEYSVLSRIEKNELVQTNKPEKQDGVDGYSGATAKELKQDVVEGASFSSFTLWNLVNGDVREIIRKNTIKQYLPKIEQQLLKSHDSDMVLLALKNWNKEDYCSRFDVILELIKRGDALVNFYILKNLQGDILRDKSNQQSIKNIMPQLDEYTRAFIKKYVDTK
;
A
#
# COMPACT_ATOMS: atom_id res chain seq x y z
N MET A 1 -31.94 13.23 -38.39
CA MET A 1 -30.75 13.01 -39.25
C MET A 1 -29.54 13.42 -38.43
N GLY A 2 -28.64 12.48 -38.13
CA GLY A 2 -27.50 12.70 -37.23
C GLY A 2 -27.38 11.59 -36.19
N VAL A 3 -27.07 10.37 -36.65
CA VAL A 3 -26.84 9.17 -35.85
C VAL A 3 -25.44 9.26 -35.23
N TYR A 4 -25.34 9.31 -33.90
CA TYR A 4 -24.06 9.18 -33.20
C TYR A 4 -23.67 7.69 -33.15
N LYS A 5 -22.54 7.36 -33.78
CA LYS A 5 -21.94 6.02 -33.77
C LYS A 5 -21.35 5.73 -32.39
N GLU A 6 -21.84 4.68 -31.75
CA GLU A 6 -21.18 3.98 -30.66
C GLU A 6 -19.87 3.36 -31.17
N TYR A 7 -18.76 3.61 -30.49
CA TYR A 7 -17.52 2.87 -30.70
C TYR A 7 -17.42 1.80 -29.60
N ILE A 8 -17.80 0.58 -29.97
CA ILE A 8 -17.53 -0.64 -29.23
C ILE A 8 -16.12 -1.09 -29.66
N CYS A 9 -15.12 -0.91 -28.80
CA CYS A 9 -13.81 -1.55 -28.97
C CYS A 9 -13.86 -2.97 -28.41
N LEU A 10 -14.16 -3.93 -29.28
CA LEU A 10 -13.92 -5.36 -29.05
C LEU A 10 -12.41 -5.62 -29.20
N PHE A 11 -11.72 -5.87 -28.09
CA PHE A 11 -10.39 -6.48 -28.11
C PHE A 11 -10.54 -8.01 -27.98
N LEU A 12 -10.43 -8.70 -29.12
CA LEU A 12 -10.08 -10.12 -29.19
C LEU A 12 -8.55 -10.22 -29.26
N TRP A 13 -7.92 -10.71 -28.20
CA TRP A 13 -6.55 -11.24 -28.25
C TRP A 13 -6.54 -12.61 -27.56
N ILE A 14 -6.38 -13.65 -28.37
CA ILE A 14 -5.99 -15.00 -27.92
C ILE A 14 -4.50 -15.11 -28.20
N SER A 15 -3.69 -15.13 -27.14
CA SER A 15 -2.64 -16.15 -26.91
C SER A 15 -1.70 -15.73 -25.77
N GLY A 16 -1.68 -16.54 -24.70
CA GLY A 16 -0.49 -16.76 -23.87
C GLY A 16 -0.03 -15.64 -22.94
N GLY A 17 -0.78 -15.39 -21.87
CA GLY A 17 -0.32 -14.60 -20.71
C GLY A 17 -1.33 -14.76 -19.57
N LEU A 18 -0.84 -14.96 -18.34
CA LEU A 18 -1.67 -15.07 -17.14
C LEU A 18 -2.72 -13.93 -17.10
N LEU A 19 -3.99 -14.30 -17.18
CA LEU A 19 -5.12 -13.39 -17.00
C LEU A 19 -5.12 -12.93 -15.54
N ILE A 20 -4.72 -11.68 -15.30
CA ILE A 20 -5.21 -10.94 -14.14
C ILE A 20 -6.69 -10.65 -14.44
N PRO A 21 -7.65 -11.14 -13.65
CA PRO A 21 -9.06 -10.85 -13.91
C PRO A 21 -9.27 -9.35 -13.85
N GLY A 22 -9.92 -8.79 -14.89
CA GLY A 22 -10.31 -7.39 -14.92
C GLY A 22 -11.14 -7.04 -13.70
N MET A 23 -10.65 -6.09 -12.90
CA MET A 23 -11.40 -5.44 -11.83
C MET A 23 -12.46 -4.52 -12.43
N SER A 24 -13.50 -5.11 -13.02
CA SER A 24 -14.69 -4.38 -13.46
C SER A 24 -15.86 -5.34 -13.51
N GLN A 25 -16.44 -5.63 -12.35
CA GLN A 25 -17.86 -5.94 -12.19
C GLN A 25 -18.21 -6.13 -10.71
N ASN A 26 -19.35 -5.55 -10.31
CA ASN A 26 -20.02 -5.53 -9.01
C ASN A 26 -19.45 -4.61 -7.91
N ARG A 27 -19.90 -3.34 -7.94
CA ARG A 27 -19.74 -2.33 -6.87
C ARG A 27 -20.73 -2.51 -5.69
N GLU A 28 -21.42 -3.66 -5.60
CA GLU A 28 -22.48 -3.92 -4.62
C GLU A 28 -22.01 -4.65 -3.34
N ASP A 29 -20.82 -5.25 -3.30
CA ASP A 29 -20.28 -5.90 -2.08
C ASP A 29 -19.49 -4.93 -1.19
N LYS A 30 -20.10 -3.81 -0.81
CA LYS A 30 -19.55 -2.97 0.27
C LYS A 30 -19.94 -3.57 1.61
N ASP A 31 -19.13 -4.49 2.11
CA ASP A 31 -19.39 -5.24 3.35
C ASP A 31 -19.54 -4.33 4.57
N LEU A 32 -18.73 -3.27 4.66
CA LEU A 32 -18.77 -2.36 5.80
C LEU A 32 -18.37 -0.94 5.41
N VAL A 33 -19.26 0.02 5.69
CA VAL A 33 -18.94 1.45 5.68
C VAL A 33 -18.31 1.79 7.02
N LEU A 34 -17.02 2.08 7.04
CA LEU A 34 -16.30 2.47 8.25
C LEU A 34 -16.41 3.98 8.53
N GLY A 35 -17.47 4.61 8.01
CA GLY A 35 -17.66 6.05 8.01
C GLY A 35 -17.58 6.65 9.40
N ILE A 36 -16.77 7.68 9.57
CA ILE A 36 -17.07 9.12 9.50
C ILE A 36 -15.77 9.76 8.94
N PRO A 37 -15.81 10.88 8.21
CA PRO A 37 -14.61 11.69 7.98
C PRO A 37 -13.88 11.91 9.30
N GLU A 38 -12.78 11.20 9.56
CA GLU A 38 -11.88 11.64 10.63
C GLU A 38 -11.39 13.03 10.21
N GLU A 39 -11.12 13.94 11.16
CA GLU A 39 -10.60 15.29 10.84
C GLU A 39 -9.40 15.23 9.87
N LYS A 40 -8.70 14.09 9.84
CA LYS A 40 -7.51 13.78 9.06
C LYS A 40 -7.76 13.11 7.69
N PHE A 41 -8.94 12.56 7.44
CA PHE A 41 -9.29 11.96 6.13
C PHE A 41 -10.75 12.19 5.78
N ALA A 42 -10.99 13.11 4.85
CA ALA A 42 -12.32 13.65 4.57
C ALA A 42 -13.22 12.74 3.70
N HIS A 43 -12.76 11.56 3.29
CA HIS A 43 -13.48 10.68 2.37
C HIS A 43 -14.00 9.42 3.08
N PRO A 44 -15.22 8.95 2.79
CA PRO A 44 -15.70 7.68 3.29
C PRO A 44 -14.77 6.53 2.89
N LEU A 45 -14.40 5.72 3.87
CA LEU A 45 -13.54 4.55 3.71
C LEU A 45 -14.38 3.29 3.90
N TYR A 46 -14.24 2.34 2.98
CA TYR A 46 -15.00 1.09 2.94
C TYR A 46 -14.05 -0.09 3.08
N LEU A 47 -14.42 -1.09 3.88
CA LEU A 47 -13.79 -2.42 3.86
C LEU A 47 -14.65 -3.33 2.99
N VAL A 48 -14.02 -3.95 1.99
CA VAL A 48 -14.66 -4.80 0.99
C VAL A 48 -14.11 -6.22 1.12
N GLY A 49 -14.96 -7.23 0.97
CA GLY A 49 -14.57 -8.64 0.94
C GLY A 49 -14.11 -9.20 2.29
N GLN A 50 -14.61 -8.69 3.42
CA GLN A 50 -14.16 -9.04 4.78
C GLN A 50 -14.22 -10.55 5.07
N LYS A 51 -15.17 -11.25 4.47
CA LYS A 51 -15.38 -12.70 4.64
C LYS A 51 -14.67 -13.55 3.56
N THR A 52 -13.90 -12.90 2.69
CA THR A 52 -13.17 -13.53 1.58
C THR A 52 -11.67 -13.62 1.90
N ASP A 53 -10.90 -14.26 1.03
CA ASP A 53 -9.44 -14.31 1.12
C ASP A 53 -8.77 -13.11 0.40
N SER A 54 -9.54 -12.07 0.05
CA SER A 54 -9.09 -10.92 -0.75
C SER A 54 -9.75 -9.62 -0.30
N ALA A 55 -9.80 -9.40 1.02
CA ALA A 55 -10.32 -8.16 1.58
C ALA A 55 -9.39 -6.97 1.30
N PHE A 56 -9.97 -5.80 1.04
CA PHE A 56 -9.24 -4.56 0.77
C PHE A 56 -10.03 -3.34 1.21
N TYR A 57 -9.34 -2.21 1.29
CA TYR A 57 -9.96 -0.91 1.56
C TYR A 57 -10.17 -0.14 0.28
N TYR A 58 -11.30 0.57 0.22
CA TYR A 58 -11.70 1.38 -0.92
C TYR A 58 -12.19 2.76 -0.46
N SER A 59 -11.87 3.79 -1.23
CA SER A 59 -12.47 5.11 -1.07
C SER A 59 -12.66 5.78 -2.42
N ARG A 60 -13.76 6.52 -2.56
CA ARG A 60 -13.93 7.48 -3.66
C ARG A 60 -13.46 8.83 -3.17
N ILE A 61 -12.35 9.30 -3.72
CA ILE A 61 -11.74 10.58 -3.40
C ILE A 61 -12.36 11.66 -4.26
N PHE A 62 -12.57 12.81 -3.64
CA PHE A 62 -12.96 14.04 -4.32
C PHE A 62 -12.24 15.22 -3.68
N THR A 63 -11.12 15.64 -4.27
CA THR A 63 -10.23 16.62 -3.62
C THR A 63 -9.79 17.72 -4.58
N PRO A 64 -9.72 18.98 -4.13
CA PRO A 64 -9.05 20.04 -4.87
C PRO A 64 -7.55 19.78 -4.93
N VAL A 65 -6.96 20.01 -6.11
CA VAL A 65 -5.54 19.74 -6.37
C VAL A 65 -4.73 20.97 -6.76
N CYS A 66 -5.29 22.16 -6.64
CA CYS A 66 -4.54 23.41 -6.78
C CYS A 66 -5.12 24.51 -5.90
N ASP A 67 -4.36 25.58 -5.73
CA ASP A 67 -4.69 26.72 -4.85
C ASP A 67 -5.53 27.80 -5.55
N ASP A 68 -5.80 27.64 -6.85
CA ASP A 68 -6.64 28.56 -7.63
C ASP A 68 -8.02 27.94 -7.92
N SER A 69 -8.98 28.80 -8.28
CA SER A 69 -10.36 28.43 -8.58
C SER A 69 -10.55 27.78 -9.96
N VAL A 70 -9.46 27.45 -10.67
CA VAL A 70 -9.49 27.09 -12.10
C VAL A 70 -9.28 25.60 -12.34
N CYS A 71 -8.61 24.88 -11.43
CA CYS A 71 -8.39 23.44 -11.66
C CYS A 71 -9.65 22.61 -11.39
N ASN A 72 -9.79 21.56 -12.19
CA ASN A 72 -10.81 20.55 -11.97
C ASN A 72 -10.52 19.76 -10.68
N LEU A 73 -11.59 19.42 -9.96
CA LEU A 73 -11.51 18.55 -8.80
C LEU A 73 -11.09 17.14 -9.23
N VAL A 74 -10.12 16.57 -8.52
CA VAL A 74 -9.71 15.19 -8.79
C VAL A 74 -10.73 14.24 -8.20
N LYS A 75 -11.16 13.30 -9.05
CA LYS A 75 -12.11 12.26 -8.69
C LYS A 75 -11.57 10.89 -9.08
N LEU A 76 -11.19 10.10 -8.07
CA LEU A 76 -10.59 8.78 -8.24
C LEU A 76 -11.22 7.78 -7.29
N ASP A 77 -11.28 6.53 -7.75
CA ASP A 77 -11.55 5.37 -6.93
C ASP A 77 -10.18 4.81 -6.50
N VAL A 78 -9.89 4.71 -5.19
CA VAL A 78 -8.56 4.32 -4.68
C VAL A 78 -8.66 3.14 -3.73
N TYR A 79 -7.64 2.27 -3.79
CA TYR A 79 -7.60 0.97 -3.13
C TYR A 79 -6.34 0.82 -2.28
N TRP A 80 -6.50 0.19 -1.10
CA TRP A 80 -5.41 -0.12 -0.18
C TRP A 80 -5.51 -1.56 0.33
N ASN A 81 -4.38 -2.15 0.71
CA ASN A 81 -4.37 -3.42 1.43
C ASN A 81 -4.78 -3.23 2.91
N LEU A 82 -4.89 -4.33 3.65
CA LEU A 82 -5.31 -4.31 5.05
C LEU A 82 -4.30 -3.66 6.01
N ALA A 83 -3.06 -3.44 5.57
CA ALA A 83 -2.02 -2.72 6.31
C ALA A 83 -1.92 -1.25 5.91
N GLY A 84 -2.83 -0.76 5.06
CA GLY A 84 -2.88 0.65 4.64
C GLY A 84 -1.89 0.98 3.52
N LYS A 85 -1.29 0.01 2.85
CA LYS A 85 -0.44 0.26 1.67
C LYS A 85 -1.32 0.47 0.44
N TYR A 86 -1.03 1.52 -0.32
CA TYR A 86 -1.69 1.79 -1.60
C TYR A 86 -1.54 0.61 -2.57
N LEU A 87 -2.64 0.22 -3.23
CA LEU A 87 -2.67 -0.85 -4.24
C LEU A 87 -2.80 -0.29 -5.64
N SER A 88 -3.85 0.49 -5.89
CA SER A 88 -4.20 0.99 -7.22
C SER A 88 -5.18 2.17 -7.13
N PHE A 89 -5.41 2.83 -8.26
CA PHE A 89 -6.54 3.74 -8.44
C PHE A 89 -7.21 3.49 -9.79
N ASP A 90 -8.48 3.86 -9.88
CA ASP A 90 -9.24 3.92 -11.13
C ASP A 90 -9.78 5.33 -11.37
N THR A 91 -9.77 5.74 -12.64
CA THR A 91 -10.43 6.98 -13.06
C THR A 91 -11.94 6.83 -13.05
N VAL A 92 -12.66 7.87 -12.65
CA VAL A 92 -14.12 7.88 -12.77
C VAL A 92 -14.52 8.32 -14.18
N PRO A 93 -15.39 7.60 -14.90
CA PRO A 93 -15.86 8.00 -16.23
C PRO A 93 -16.40 9.44 -16.24
N GLY A 94 -15.93 10.23 -17.21
CA GLY A 94 -16.27 11.66 -17.34
C GLY A 94 -15.42 12.61 -16.46
N PHE A 95 -14.49 12.09 -15.67
CA PHE A 95 -13.60 12.88 -14.81
C PHE A 95 -12.12 12.49 -15.04
N PRO A 96 -11.57 12.72 -16.25
CA PRO A 96 -10.15 12.47 -16.48
C PRO A 96 -9.28 13.45 -15.68
N LEU A 97 -8.07 13.03 -15.32
CA LEU A 97 -7.09 13.91 -14.72
C LEU A 97 -6.53 14.88 -15.76
N THR A 98 -6.20 16.09 -15.32
CA THR A 98 -5.61 17.14 -16.14
C THR A 98 -4.32 17.65 -15.53
N LYS A 99 -3.35 17.97 -16.37
CA LYS A 99 -2.18 18.79 -16.07
C LYS A 99 -2.55 20.27 -16.12
N ASN A 100 -1.54 21.11 -15.94
CA ASN A 100 -1.58 22.54 -16.23
C ASN A 100 -2.21 22.81 -17.61
N ASP A 101 -2.87 23.97 -17.75
CA ASP A 101 -3.59 24.38 -18.95
C ASP A 101 -4.71 23.40 -19.37
N HIS A 102 -5.28 22.66 -18.41
CA HIS A 102 -6.33 21.67 -18.59
C HIS A 102 -5.99 20.55 -19.58
N GLN A 103 -4.70 20.30 -19.83
CA GLN A 103 -4.28 19.22 -20.72
C GLN A 103 -4.59 17.87 -20.10
N LEU A 104 -5.31 17.01 -20.81
CA LEU A 104 -5.65 15.67 -20.32
C LEU A 104 -4.38 14.86 -20.05
N PHE A 105 -4.42 14.06 -18.99
CA PHE A 105 -3.43 13.01 -18.76
C PHE A 105 -3.48 12.01 -19.91
N VAL A 106 -2.31 11.62 -20.40
CA VAL A 106 -2.16 10.47 -21.31
C VAL A 106 -1.73 9.24 -20.51
N THR A 107 -1.71 8.06 -21.13
CA THR A 107 -1.39 6.78 -20.45
C THR A 107 -0.12 6.84 -19.60
N ARG A 108 0.97 7.40 -20.14
CA ARG A 108 2.25 7.54 -19.43
C ARG A 108 2.14 8.39 -18.16
N ASP A 109 1.23 9.36 -18.14
CA ASP A 109 1.03 10.26 -17.01
C ASP A 109 0.34 9.49 -15.86
N TYR A 110 -0.62 8.61 -16.20
CA TYR A 110 -1.26 7.71 -15.23
C TYR A 110 -0.31 6.65 -14.69
N GLU A 111 0.51 6.03 -15.56
CA GLU A 111 1.53 5.07 -15.14
C GLU A 111 2.55 5.72 -14.21
N LYS A 112 2.98 6.95 -14.55
CA LYS A 112 3.89 7.72 -13.71
C LYS A 112 3.25 8.04 -12.37
N LEU A 113 2.00 8.54 -12.36
CA LEU A 113 1.26 8.79 -11.13
C LEU A 113 1.16 7.53 -10.27
N HIS A 114 0.79 6.39 -10.85
CA HIS A 114 0.71 5.13 -10.13
C HIS A 114 2.04 4.76 -9.46
N SER A 115 3.17 4.89 -10.18
CA SER A 115 4.50 4.63 -9.61
C SER A 115 4.85 5.56 -8.45
N ILE A 116 4.47 6.84 -8.54
CA ILE A 116 4.68 7.83 -7.47
C ILE A 116 3.88 7.42 -6.24
N LEU A 117 2.60 7.08 -6.41
CA LEU A 117 1.71 6.71 -5.30
C LEU A 117 2.14 5.39 -4.62
N GLN A 118 2.79 4.48 -5.34
CA GLN A 118 3.37 3.25 -4.78
C GLN A 118 4.65 3.50 -3.97
N ASP A 119 5.37 4.59 -4.21
CA ASP A 119 6.60 4.89 -3.50
C ASP A 119 6.33 5.56 -2.15
N GLU A 120 6.30 4.76 -1.09
CA GLU A 120 6.12 5.21 0.28
C GLU A 120 7.29 6.08 0.80
N TYR A 121 8.44 6.06 0.13
CA TYR A 121 9.66 6.79 0.52
C TYR A 121 9.93 8.01 -0.37
N SER A 122 8.95 8.39 -1.20
CA SER A 122 9.03 9.54 -2.08
C SER A 122 9.49 10.80 -1.34
N VAL A 123 10.21 11.67 -2.05
CA VAL A 123 10.60 12.99 -1.54
C VAL A 123 9.39 13.85 -1.16
N LEU A 124 8.21 13.58 -1.75
CA LEU A 124 6.94 14.23 -1.42
C LEU A 124 6.55 14.09 0.05
N SER A 125 7.06 13.08 0.75
CA SER A 125 6.87 12.88 2.21
C SER A 125 7.52 13.97 3.08
N ARG A 126 8.50 14.71 2.54
CA ARG A 126 9.36 15.65 3.28
C ARG A 126 9.31 17.07 2.74
N ILE A 127 8.47 17.31 1.74
CA ILE A 127 8.35 18.59 1.05
C ILE A 127 7.04 19.25 1.49
N GLU A 128 7.09 20.54 1.75
CA GLU A 128 5.90 21.33 2.04
C GLU A 128 5.21 21.80 0.75
N LYS A 129 3.89 21.97 0.79
CA LYS A 129 3.11 22.34 -0.42
C LYS A 129 3.63 23.62 -1.10
N ASN A 130 4.08 24.60 -0.31
CA ASN A 130 4.61 25.87 -0.80
C ASN A 130 5.97 25.74 -1.54
N GLU A 131 6.73 24.68 -1.27
CA GLU A 131 8.01 24.41 -1.91
C GLU A 131 7.84 23.86 -3.33
N LEU A 132 6.68 23.28 -3.66
CA LEU A 132 6.31 22.88 -5.02
C LEU A 132 6.23 24.09 -5.97
N VAL A 133 5.91 25.28 -5.46
CA VAL A 133 5.84 26.51 -6.28
C VAL A 133 7.23 27.04 -6.60
N GLN A 134 8.18 26.89 -5.67
CA GLN A 134 9.52 27.44 -5.80
C GLN A 134 10.37 26.65 -6.80
N THR A 135 10.17 25.35 -6.87
CA THR A 135 10.88 24.43 -7.79
C THR A 135 10.41 24.52 -9.25
N ASN A 136 9.25 25.12 -9.50
CA ASN A 136 8.71 25.36 -10.84
C ASN A 136 9.16 26.69 -11.47
N LYS A 137 9.88 27.55 -10.73
CA LYS A 137 10.45 28.77 -11.29
C LYS A 137 11.73 28.43 -12.06
N PRO A 138 11.95 28.97 -13.27
CA PRO A 138 13.23 28.83 -13.95
C PRO A 138 14.32 29.38 -13.04
N GLU A 139 15.47 28.70 -12.99
CA GLU A 139 16.67 29.11 -12.27
C GLU A 139 17.10 30.53 -12.69
N LYS A 140 16.52 31.53 -12.02
CA LYS A 140 17.01 32.89 -12.03
C LYS A 140 17.29 33.26 -10.58
N GLN A 141 18.58 33.49 -10.36
CA GLN A 141 19.25 33.92 -9.14
C GLN A 141 18.41 34.91 -8.33
N ASP A 142 18.30 34.66 -7.03
CA ASP A 142 18.71 35.63 -6.01
C ASP A 142 18.89 34.91 -4.68
N GLY A 143 19.95 35.29 -3.95
CA GLY A 143 20.49 34.55 -2.84
C GLY A 143 19.56 34.48 -1.63
N VAL A 144 18.78 33.41 -1.57
CA VAL A 144 18.21 32.86 -0.34
C VAL A 144 18.53 31.37 -0.34
N ASP A 145 19.41 31.01 0.59
CA ASP A 145 19.99 29.70 0.83
C ASP A 145 18.90 28.68 1.25
N GLY A 146 18.92 27.47 0.66
CA GLY A 146 18.17 26.34 1.23
C GLY A 146 17.76 25.21 0.29
N TYR A 147 17.52 25.44 -1.02
CA TYR A 147 17.06 24.36 -1.90
C TYR A 147 18.21 23.73 -2.69
N SER A 148 18.68 22.57 -2.22
CA SER A 148 19.73 21.83 -2.91
C SER A 148 19.25 21.36 -4.30
N GLY A 149 20.09 21.49 -5.32
CA GLY A 149 19.75 21.03 -6.68
C GLY A 149 19.41 19.53 -6.76
N ALA A 150 19.86 18.74 -5.78
CA ALA A 150 19.50 17.33 -5.64
C ALA A 150 18.01 17.14 -5.30
N THR A 151 17.49 17.89 -4.32
CA THR A 151 16.07 17.85 -3.92
C THR A 151 15.16 18.25 -5.08
N ALA A 152 15.53 19.27 -5.87
CA ALA A 152 14.76 19.68 -7.04
C ALA A 152 14.75 18.61 -8.15
N LYS A 153 15.85 17.87 -8.32
CA LYS A 153 15.95 16.77 -9.29
C LYS A 153 15.11 15.57 -8.86
N GLU A 154 15.18 15.19 -7.59
CA GLU A 154 14.35 14.13 -6.99
C GLU A 154 12.86 14.49 -7.08
N LEU A 155 12.48 15.74 -6.76
CA LEU A 155 11.10 16.19 -6.86
C LEU A 155 10.56 16.08 -8.30
N LYS A 156 11.35 16.45 -9.32
CA LYS A 156 10.96 16.27 -10.72
C LYS A 156 10.71 14.80 -11.09
N GLN A 157 11.40 13.87 -10.44
CA GLN A 157 11.18 12.44 -10.63
C GLN A 157 9.94 11.94 -9.90
N ASP A 158 9.54 12.58 -8.81
CA ASP A 158 8.41 12.17 -7.98
C ASP A 158 7.12 12.91 -8.30
N VAL A 159 7.05 13.60 -9.43
CA VAL A 159 5.82 14.25 -9.91
C VAL A 159 5.55 13.92 -11.37
N VAL A 160 4.27 13.94 -11.74
CA VAL A 160 3.88 14.01 -13.14
C VAL A 160 4.17 15.43 -13.64
N GLU A 161 4.90 15.54 -14.75
CA GLU A 161 5.23 16.83 -15.35
C GLU A 161 3.95 17.62 -15.67
N GLY A 162 3.89 18.86 -15.21
CA GLY A 162 2.70 19.70 -15.32
C GLY A 162 1.55 19.33 -14.36
N ALA A 163 1.77 18.44 -13.39
CA ALA A 163 0.78 18.08 -12.37
C ALA A 163 1.41 17.85 -10.98
N SER A 164 2.39 18.68 -10.61
CA SER A 164 3.14 18.54 -9.34
C SER A 164 2.24 18.62 -8.11
N PHE A 165 1.29 19.55 -8.08
CA PHE A 165 0.34 19.66 -6.97
C PHE A 165 -0.59 18.46 -6.88
N SER A 166 -1.13 17.98 -8.00
CA SER A 166 -1.97 16.78 -8.00
C SER A 166 -1.20 15.54 -7.54
N SER A 167 0.05 15.39 -7.99
CA SER A 167 0.95 14.31 -7.56
C SER A 167 1.18 14.37 -6.05
N PHE A 168 1.53 15.55 -5.53
CA PHE A 168 1.74 15.77 -4.09
C PHE A 168 0.49 15.52 -3.25
N THR A 169 -0.65 16.09 -3.65
CA THR A 169 -1.92 15.95 -2.92
C THR A 169 -2.37 14.50 -2.87
N LEU A 170 -2.32 13.79 -4.01
CA LEU A 170 -2.70 12.38 -4.07
C LEU A 170 -1.73 11.50 -3.29
N TRP A 171 -0.42 11.77 -3.37
CA TRP A 171 0.57 11.02 -2.62
C TRP A 171 0.34 11.14 -1.11
N ASN A 172 0.17 12.36 -0.59
CA ASN A 172 -0.10 12.58 0.83
C ASN A 172 -1.43 11.97 1.28
N LEU A 173 -2.43 12.00 0.39
CA LEU A 173 -3.73 11.39 0.68
C LEU A 173 -3.60 9.86 0.84
N VAL A 174 -2.89 9.17 -0.06
CA VAL A 174 -2.82 7.71 -0.02
C VAL A 174 -1.75 7.16 0.94
N ASN A 175 -0.69 7.93 1.19
CA ASN A 175 0.44 7.52 2.03
C ASN A 175 0.50 8.20 3.41
N GLY A 176 -0.38 9.18 3.68
CA GLY A 176 -0.44 9.90 4.95
C GLY A 176 -1.30 9.22 6.01
N ASP A 177 -2.11 10.02 6.73
CA ASP A 177 -2.88 9.58 7.91
C ASP A 177 -3.82 8.38 7.62
N VAL A 178 -4.31 8.21 6.39
CA VAL A 178 -5.21 7.11 6.00
C VAL A 178 -4.64 5.74 6.33
N ARG A 179 -3.31 5.58 6.29
CA ARG A 179 -2.65 4.30 6.56
C ARG A 179 -2.90 3.82 7.99
N GLU A 180 -2.77 4.73 8.95
CA GLU A 180 -3.02 4.45 10.37
C GLU A 180 -4.51 4.20 10.63
N ILE A 181 -5.39 4.94 9.96
CA ILE A 181 -6.84 4.73 10.01
C ILE A 181 -7.18 3.31 9.54
N ILE A 182 -6.61 2.89 8.41
CA ILE A 182 -6.79 1.54 7.86
C ILE A 182 -6.30 0.49 8.85
N ARG A 183 -5.05 0.59 9.34
CA ARG A 183 -4.49 -0.39 10.30
C ARG A 183 -5.36 -0.53 11.54
N LYS A 184 -5.78 0.58 12.14
CA LYS A 184 -6.68 0.57 13.32
C LYS A 184 -8.01 -0.10 13.01
N ASN A 185 -8.61 0.19 11.86
CA ASN A 185 -9.86 -0.44 11.48
C ASN A 185 -9.70 -1.93 11.17
N THR A 186 -8.60 -2.35 10.56
CA THR A 186 -8.30 -3.77 10.32
C THR A 186 -8.24 -4.54 11.63
N ILE A 187 -7.62 -3.98 12.68
CA ILE A 187 -7.57 -4.60 14.01
C ILE A 187 -8.94 -4.58 14.70
N LYS A 188 -9.75 -3.51 14.55
CA LYS A 188 -11.13 -3.50 15.08
C LYS A 188 -12.01 -4.56 14.41
N GLN A 189 -11.75 -4.85 13.15
CA GLN A 189 -12.49 -5.78 12.31
C GLN A 189 -11.80 -7.15 12.18
N TYR A 190 -10.93 -7.49 13.14
CA TYR A 190 -10.06 -8.66 13.08
C TYR A 190 -10.86 -9.95 13.21
N LEU A 191 -11.00 -10.66 12.09
CA LEU A 191 -11.67 -11.96 11.98
C LEU A 191 -10.65 -13.03 11.54
N PRO A 192 -10.92 -14.33 11.75
CA PRO A 192 -10.02 -15.41 11.32
C PRO A 192 -9.64 -15.34 9.83
N LYS A 193 -10.56 -14.86 8.97
CA LYS A 193 -10.30 -14.65 7.54
C LYS A 193 -9.33 -13.50 7.25
N ILE A 194 -9.47 -12.39 7.96
CA ILE A 194 -8.56 -11.25 7.90
C ILE A 194 -7.16 -11.68 8.35
N GLU A 195 -7.07 -12.37 9.49
CA GLU A 195 -5.80 -12.91 9.99
C GLU A 195 -5.13 -13.85 8.97
N GLN A 196 -5.91 -14.79 8.41
CA GLN A 196 -5.41 -15.71 7.41
C GLN A 196 -4.84 -14.97 6.19
N GLN A 197 -5.53 -13.94 5.71
CA GLN A 197 -5.05 -13.12 4.60
C GLN A 197 -3.77 -12.35 4.95
N LEU A 198 -3.70 -11.76 6.14
CA LEU A 198 -2.52 -11.04 6.63
C LEU A 198 -1.28 -11.96 6.69
N LEU A 199 -1.41 -13.15 7.29
CA LEU A 199 -0.32 -14.11 7.47
C LEU A 199 0.12 -14.78 6.15
N LYS A 200 -0.78 -14.92 5.17
CA LYS A 200 -0.45 -15.46 3.85
C LYS A 200 0.22 -14.44 2.92
N SER A 201 0.17 -13.15 3.27
CA SER A 201 0.74 -12.10 2.44
C SER A 201 2.27 -12.23 2.31
N HIS A 202 2.79 -11.78 1.16
CA HIS A 202 4.22 -11.54 0.96
C HIS A 202 4.62 -10.10 1.35
N ASP A 203 3.64 -9.26 1.70
CA ASP A 203 3.86 -7.93 2.26
C ASP A 203 4.18 -8.04 3.75
N SER A 204 5.38 -7.60 4.14
CA SER A 204 5.88 -7.67 5.52
C SER A 204 5.02 -6.87 6.49
N ASP A 205 4.48 -5.72 6.08
CA ASP A 205 3.62 -4.88 6.92
C ASP A 205 2.31 -5.60 7.25
N MET A 206 1.74 -6.34 6.30
CA MET A 206 0.56 -7.17 6.53
C MET A 206 0.84 -8.31 7.51
N VAL A 207 1.95 -9.04 7.31
CA VAL A 207 2.34 -10.13 8.22
C VAL A 207 2.60 -9.59 9.63
N LEU A 208 3.33 -8.48 9.75
CA LEU A 208 3.62 -7.84 11.03
C LEU A 208 2.36 -7.32 11.71
N LEU A 209 1.36 -6.84 10.96
CA LEU A 209 0.09 -6.40 11.54
C LEU A 209 -0.63 -7.56 12.24
N ALA A 210 -0.63 -8.76 11.66
CA ALA A 210 -1.18 -9.95 12.32
C ALA A 210 -0.35 -10.36 13.54
N LEU A 211 0.98 -10.47 13.39
CA LEU A 211 1.87 -10.90 14.48
C LEU A 211 1.86 -9.94 15.68
N LYS A 212 1.62 -8.64 15.46
CA LYS A 212 1.44 -7.65 16.52
C LYS A 212 0.14 -7.81 17.29
N ASN A 213 -0.85 -8.49 16.71
CA ASN A 213 -2.12 -8.79 17.35
C ASN A 213 -2.11 -10.15 18.08
N TRP A 214 -1.04 -10.93 17.97
CA TRP A 214 -0.86 -12.19 18.67
C TRP A 214 -0.43 -11.97 20.12
N ASN A 215 -0.92 -12.83 21.01
CA ASN A 215 -0.46 -12.93 22.39
C ASN A 215 0.51 -14.12 22.56
N LYS A 216 1.05 -14.34 23.77
CA LYS A 216 1.99 -15.45 24.04
C LYS A 216 1.42 -16.83 23.62
N GLU A 217 0.14 -17.07 23.89
CA GLU A 217 -0.52 -18.35 23.61
C GLU A 217 -0.64 -18.62 22.10
N ASP A 218 -0.86 -17.58 21.29
CA ASP A 218 -0.86 -17.73 19.83
C ASP A 218 0.50 -18.23 19.31
N TYR A 219 1.61 -17.73 19.87
CA TYR A 219 2.94 -18.19 19.48
C TYR A 219 3.20 -19.65 19.88
N CYS A 220 2.65 -20.10 21.01
CA CYS A 220 2.76 -21.49 21.44
C CYS A 220 1.88 -22.41 20.59
N SER A 221 0.61 -22.05 20.41
CA SER A 221 -0.41 -22.91 19.79
C SER A 221 -0.31 -22.97 18.26
N ARG A 222 0.37 -21.99 17.63
CA ARG A 222 0.50 -21.85 16.18
C ARG A 222 1.96 -21.85 15.73
N PHE A 223 2.78 -22.66 16.40
CA PHE A 223 4.22 -22.72 16.15
C PHE A 223 4.54 -23.15 14.71
N ASP A 224 3.73 -24.02 14.11
CA ASP A 224 3.82 -24.42 12.71
C ASP A 224 3.73 -23.21 11.75
N VAL A 225 2.80 -22.29 12.01
CA VAL A 225 2.67 -21.04 11.23
C VAL A 225 3.93 -20.19 11.37
N ILE A 226 4.51 -20.12 12.56
CA ILE A 226 5.78 -19.40 12.80
C ILE A 226 6.90 -20.00 11.95
N LEU A 227 7.05 -21.32 11.94
CA LEU A 227 8.07 -22.02 11.15
C LEU A 227 7.90 -21.71 9.66
N GLU A 228 6.67 -21.71 9.15
CA GLU A 228 6.39 -21.35 7.76
C GLU A 228 6.70 -19.88 7.44
N LEU A 229 6.46 -18.96 8.37
CA LEU A 229 6.82 -17.55 8.20
C LEU A 229 8.33 -17.35 8.17
N ILE A 230 9.08 -17.94 9.11
CA ILE A 230 10.53 -17.74 9.17
C ILE A 230 11.28 -18.35 7.98
N LYS A 231 10.75 -19.43 7.41
CA LYS A 231 11.25 -20.04 6.16
C LYS A 231 11.15 -19.11 4.95
N ARG A 232 10.25 -18.12 4.97
CA ARG A 232 10.14 -17.15 3.86
C ARG A 232 11.36 -16.23 3.78
N GLY A 233 12.13 -16.11 4.85
CA GLY A 233 13.39 -15.34 4.86
C GLY A 233 13.21 -13.83 4.85
N ASP A 234 12.03 -13.32 5.20
CA ASP A 234 11.81 -11.89 5.37
C ASP A 234 12.52 -11.42 6.64
N ALA A 235 13.57 -10.59 6.48
CA ALA A 235 14.42 -10.19 7.59
C ALA A 235 13.67 -9.45 8.71
N LEU A 236 12.68 -8.63 8.36
CA LEU A 236 11.93 -7.82 9.33
C LEU A 236 10.92 -8.68 10.10
N VAL A 237 10.20 -9.55 9.40
CA VAL A 237 9.29 -10.53 10.01
C VAL A 237 10.07 -11.50 10.90
N ASN A 238 11.20 -12.03 10.42
CA ASN A 238 12.04 -12.94 11.19
C ASN A 238 12.54 -12.26 12.47
N PHE A 239 13.08 -11.04 12.36
CA PHE A 239 13.49 -10.27 13.52
C PHE A 239 12.35 -10.08 14.54
N TYR A 240 11.15 -9.72 14.05
CA TYR A 240 9.99 -9.54 14.92
C TYR A 240 9.59 -10.84 15.62
N ILE A 241 9.53 -11.95 14.88
CA ILE A 241 9.21 -13.27 15.43
C ILE A 241 10.22 -13.64 16.51
N LEU A 242 11.53 -13.59 16.23
CA LEU A 242 12.57 -14.02 17.16
C LEU A 242 12.61 -13.18 18.44
N LYS A 243 12.22 -11.90 18.35
CA LYS A 243 12.10 -11.02 19.52
C LYS A 243 10.95 -11.42 20.45
N ASN A 244 9.85 -11.96 19.90
CA ASN A 244 8.64 -12.30 20.65
C ASN A 244 8.52 -13.80 20.97
N LEU A 245 9.29 -14.64 20.25
CA LEU A 245 9.32 -16.08 20.44
C LEU A 245 10.10 -16.43 21.70
N GLN A 246 9.41 -17.07 22.64
CA GLN A 246 10.00 -17.37 23.94
C GLN A 246 10.86 -18.64 23.88
N GLY A 247 11.93 -18.64 24.69
CA GLY A 247 12.89 -19.74 24.70
C GLY A 247 12.34 -21.04 25.28
N ASP A 248 11.22 -21.03 26.00
CA ASP A 248 10.48 -22.22 26.43
C ASP A 248 9.84 -22.92 25.22
N ILE A 249 9.18 -22.17 24.31
CA ILE A 249 8.60 -22.70 23.06
C ILE A 249 9.69 -23.38 22.21
N LEU A 250 10.85 -22.73 22.09
CA LEU A 250 11.98 -23.26 21.33
C LEU A 250 12.68 -24.45 21.98
N ARG A 251 12.54 -24.67 23.29
CA ARG A 251 13.10 -25.82 24.02
C ARG A 251 12.11 -26.96 24.21
N ASP A 252 10.85 -26.75 23.84
CA ASP A 252 9.84 -27.80 23.92
C ASP A 252 10.26 -28.99 23.04
N LYS A 253 10.24 -30.19 23.63
CA LYS A 253 10.62 -31.43 22.95
C LYS A 253 9.73 -31.72 21.74
N SER A 254 8.45 -31.36 21.81
CA SER A 254 7.50 -31.52 20.71
C SER A 254 7.85 -30.65 19.50
N ASN A 255 8.54 -29.52 19.72
CA ASN A 255 8.93 -28.58 18.68
C ASN A 255 10.31 -28.87 18.07
N GLN A 256 11.20 -29.56 18.79
CA GLN A 256 12.60 -29.79 18.38
C GLN A 256 12.73 -30.39 16.98
N GLN A 257 11.92 -31.40 16.65
CA GLN A 257 12.03 -32.08 15.36
C GLN A 257 11.65 -31.14 14.21
N SER A 258 10.56 -30.38 14.35
CA SER A 258 10.11 -29.41 13.35
C SER A 258 11.15 -28.30 13.17
N ILE A 259 11.78 -27.83 14.25
CA ILE A 259 12.88 -26.87 14.18
C ILE A 259 14.06 -27.45 13.39
N LYS A 260 14.54 -28.64 13.76
CA LYS A 260 15.68 -29.30 13.08
C LYS A 260 15.44 -29.45 11.58
N ASN A 261 14.22 -29.79 11.18
CA ASN A 261 13.84 -29.98 9.77
C ASN A 261 13.96 -28.70 8.93
N ILE A 262 13.72 -27.53 9.52
CA ILE A 262 13.72 -26.26 8.78
C ILE A 262 15.07 -25.53 8.84
N MET A 263 15.97 -25.89 9.77
CA MET A 263 17.29 -25.25 9.95
C MET A 263 18.08 -25.00 8.65
N PRO A 264 18.12 -25.93 7.66
CA PRO A 264 18.84 -25.70 6.40
C PRO A 264 18.25 -24.58 5.54
N GLN A 265 16.97 -24.26 5.71
CA GLN A 265 16.23 -23.27 4.92
C GLN A 265 16.29 -21.86 5.54
N LEU A 266 16.73 -21.75 6.80
CA LEU A 266 16.80 -20.47 7.50
C LEU A 266 17.98 -19.63 7.03
N ASP A 267 17.81 -18.31 7.03
CA ASP A 267 18.90 -17.36 6.89
C ASP A 267 19.92 -17.49 8.04
N GLU A 268 21.13 -16.98 7.83
CA GLU A 268 22.25 -17.14 8.75
C GLU A 268 21.93 -16.62 10.16
N TYR A 269 21.30 -15.44 10.25
CA TYR A 269 20.99 -14.81 11.52
C TYR A 269 19.94 -15.62 12.30
N THR A 270 18.83 -15.96 11.64
CA THR A 270 17.74 -16.73 12.25
C THR A 270 18.23 -18.10 12.70
N ARG A 271 19.04 -18.77 11.87
CA ARG A 271 19.67 -20.06 12.21
C ARG A 271 20.57 -19.92 13.44
N ALA A 272 21.43 -18.91 13.49
CA ALA A 272 22.35 -18.70 14.61
C ALA A 272 21.59 -18.40 15.92
N PHE A 273 20.49 -17.66 15.85
CA PHE A 273 19.62 -17.40 17.00
C PHE A 273 18.98 -18.69 17.51
N ILE A 274 18.30 -19.44 16.63
CA ILE A 274 17.56 -20.65 17.00
C ILE A 274 18.49 -21.76 17.50
N LYS A 275 19.71 -21.88 16.95
CA LYS A 275 20.70 -22.89 17.35
C LYS A 275 21.03 -22.86 18.85
N LYS A 276 20.86 -21.73 19.53
CA LYS A 276 21.05 -21.61 21.00
C LYS A 276 20.06 -22.43 21.82
N TYR A 277 18.97 -22.89 21.19
CA TYR A 277 17.84 -23.57 21.83
C TYR A 277 17.60 -24.99 21.29
N VAL A 278 18.33 -25.40 20.26
CA VAL A 278 18.16 -26.73 19.64
C VAL A 278 19.08 -27.75 20.32
N ASP A 279 18.50 -28.87 20.73
CA ASP A 279 19.28 -29.98 21.29
C ASP A 279 20.23 -30.56 20.22
N THR A 280 21.52 -30.58 20.54
CA THR A 280 22.60 -31.09 19.67
C THR A 280 22.77 -32.61 19.72
N LYS A 281 21.88 -33.32 20.42
CA LYS A 281 21.84 -34.78 20.48
C LYS A 281 21.00 -35.40 19.37
#